data_AF-A0A2T5HP68-F1
#
_entry.id   AF-A0A2T5HP68-F1
#
_cell.length_a   1.000
_cell.length_b   1.000
_cell.length_c   1.000
_cell.angle_alpha   90.00
_cell.angle_beta   90.00
_cell.angle_gamma   90.00
#
_symmetry.space_group_name_H-M   'P 1'
#
loop_
_entity.id
_entity.type
_entity.pdbx_description
1 polymer ?
#
loop_
_entity_poly.entity_id
_entity_poly.type
_entity_poly.pdbx_seq_one_letter_code
_entity_poly.pdbx_strand_id
1 'polypeptide(L)'
;MRWLIPLAVLPLLVACSEQQMCISRATKDLRQVQSFIKEAEGNLARGYALVEKEYIDYDIERCGTDDKGKPIFCRVRDVETRMVPKAIDLDAEAAKLAALKKKEAQLSVQAEAAVEACKLQYPE
;
A
#
# COMPACT_ATOMS: atom_id res chain seq x y z
N MET A 1 -32.26 -44.16 10.55
CA MET A 1 -32.48 -43.08 9.56
C MET A 1 -31.18 -42.27 9.51
N ARG A 2 -30.30 -42.46 8.52
CA ARG A 2 -30.30 -41.73 7.25
C ARG A 2 -30.66 -40.25 7.45
N TRP A 3 -29.66 -39.40 7.70
CA TRP A 3 -29.34 -38.35 6.74
C TRP A 3 -27.90 -37.89 6.89
N LEU A 4 -27.08 -38.31 5.93
CA LEU A 4 -25.79 -37.74 5.59
C LEU A 4 -26.04 -36.38 4.91
N ILE A 5 -25.55 -35.29 5.48
CA ILE A 5 -25.11 -34.12 4.70
C ILE A 5 -23.90 -33.50 5.42
N PRO A 6 -22.66 -33.90 5.12
CA PRO A 6 -21.53 -33.01 5.34
C PRO A 6 -21.48 -32.07 4.13
N LEU A 7 -22.05 -30.88 4.27
CA LEU A 7 -21.80 -29.80 3.31
C LEU A 7 -20.37 -29.32 3.59
N ALA A 8 -19.40 -30.05 3.03
CA ALA A 8 -18.02 -29.63 2.94
C ALA A 8 -17.97 -28.38 2.06
N VAL A 9 -18.10 -27.21 2.69
CA VAL A 9 -17.74 -25.94 2.08
C VAL A 9 -16.21 -25.92 2.04
N LEU A 10 -15.65 -26.42 0.94
CA LEU A 10 -14.24 -26.22 0.61
C LEU A 10 -14.01 -24.70 0.46
N PRO A 11 -13.11 -24.08 1.22
CA PRO A 11 -12.64 -22.75 0.86
C PRO A 11 -11.81 -22.90 -0.41
N LEU A 12 -12.33 -22.42 -1.54
CA LEU A 12 -11.54 -22.18 -2.75
C LEU A 12 -10.54 -21.07 -2.42
N LEU A 13 -9.41 -21.44 -1.82
CA LEU A 13 -8.22 -20.61 -1.80
C LEU A 13 -7.77 -20.51 -3.25
N VAL A 14 -8.10 -19.38 -3.89
CA VAL A 14 -7.59 -19.02 -5.22
C VAL A 14 -6.08 -18.83 -5.06
N ALA A 15 -5.32 -19.90 -5.24
CA ALA A 15 -3.88 -19.82 -5.38
C ALA A 15 -3.59 -19.04 -6.67
N CYS A 16 -2.81 -17.97 -6.58
CA CYS A 16 -2.28 -17.30 -7.79
C CYS A 16 -1.51 -18.35 -8.61
N SER A 17 -1.84 -18.48 -9.90
CA SER A 17 -1.11 -19.39 -10.80
C SER A 17 0.34 -18.94 -10.99
N GLU A 18 1.22 -19.85 -11.45
CA GLU A 18 2.61 -19.48 -11.78
C GLU A 18 2.67 -18.37 -12.83
N GLN A 19 1.74 -18.39 -13.79
CA GLN A 19 1.57 -17.34 -14.79
C GLN A 19 1.26 -15.98 -14.14
N GLN A 20 0.27 -15.94 -13.24
CA GLN A 20 -0.11 -14.69 -12.54
C GLN A 20 1.04 -14.16 -11.68
N MET A 21 1.81 -15.04 -11.04
CA MET A 21 3.00 -14.67 -10.28
C MET A 21 4.09 -14.06 -11.19
N CYS A 22 4.33 -14.66 -12.36
CA CYS A 22 5.26 -14.14 -13.36
C CYS A 22 4.85 -12.74 -13.84
N ILE A 23 3.59 -12.57 -14.26
CA ILE A 23 3.03 -11.29 -14.72
C ILE A 23 3.11 -10.22 -13.63
N SER A 24 2.77 -10.57 -12.39
CA SER A 24 2.83 -9.64 -11.26
C SER A 24 4.26 -9.11 -11.07
N ARG A 25 5.27 -9.99 -11.14
CA ARG A 25 6.68 -9.59 -11.03
C ARG A 25 7.13 -8.75 -12.23
N ALA A 26 6.78 -9.16 -13.45
CA ALA A 26 7.15 -8.47 -14.69
C ALA A 26 6.57 -7.05 -14.79
N THR A 27 5.40 -6.81 -14.22
CA THR A 27 4.70 -5.51 -14.27
C THR A 27 4.92 -4.64 -13.03
N LYS A 28 5.74 -5.08 -12.07
CA LYS A 28 5.92 -4.41 -10.76
C LYS A 28 6.38 -2.96 -10.92
N ASP A 29 7.41 -2.72 -11.71
CA ASP A 29 8.00 -1.40 -11.87
C ASP A 29 7.06 -0.43 -12.60
N LEU A 30 6.32 -0.92 -13.60
CA LEU A 30 5.29 -0.14 -14.28
C LEU A 30 4.22 0.33 -13.29
N ARG A 31 3.70 -0.59 -12.45
CA ARG A 31 2.70 -0.26 -11.43
C ARG A 31 3.22 0.74 -10.41
N GLN A 32 4.50 0.63 -10.02
CA GLN A 32 5.14 1.57 -9.10
C GLN A 32 5.25 2.98 -9.71
N VAL A 33 5.71 3.09 -10.96
CA VAL A 33 5.78 4.39 -11.65
C VAL A 33 4.39 5.01 -11.81
N GLN A 34 3.39 4.19 -12.14
CA GLN A 34 1.99 4.64 -12.21
C GLN A 34 1.46 5.15 -10.86
N SER A 35 1.89 4.56 -9.74
CA SER A 35 1.51 5.09 -8.43
C SER A 35 2.15 6.45 -8.17
N PHE A 36 3.42 6.65 -8.54
CA PHE A 36 4.09 7.95 -8.42
C PHE A 36 3.47 9.02 -9.31
N ILE A 37 3.02 8.64 -10.52
CA ILE A 37 2.27 9.54 -11.41
C ILE A 37 0.99 10.02 -10.73
N LYS A 38 0.19 9.09 -10.18
CA LYS A 38 -1.05 9.43 -9.48
C LYS A 38 -0.80 10.32 -8.26
N GLU A 39 0.27 10.06 -7.53
CA GLU A 39 0.66 10.90 -6.39
C GLU A 39 1.01 12.33 -6.84
N ALA A 40 1.86 12.47 -7.86
CA ALA A 40 2.27 13.76 -8.40
C ALA A 40 1.09 14.55 -9.00
N GLU A 41 0.20 13.88 -9.73
CA GLU A 41 -1.05 14.47 -10.24
C GLU A 41 -1.94 14.96 -9.09
N GLY A 42 -2.07 14.16 -8.03
CA GLY A 42 -2.80 14.56 -6.82
C GLY A 42 -2.15 15.75 -6.10
N ASN A 43 -0.82 15.79 -6.02
CA ASN A 43 -0.07 16.89 -5.40
C ASN A 43 -0.27 18.19 -6.17
N LEU A 44 -0.14 18.16 -7.49
CA LEU A 44 -0.38 19.30 -8.37
C LEU A 44 -1.83 19.79 -8.32
N ALA A 45 -2.80 18.87 -8.31
CA ALA A 45 -4.22 19.22 -8.22
C ALA A 45 -4.58 19.96 -6.92
N ARG A 46 -3.91 19.62 -5.81
CA ARG A 46 -4.11 20.29 -4.51
C ARG A 46 -3.22 21.51 -4.28
N GLY A 47 -2.09 21.60 -4.99
CA GLY A 47 -1.05 22.61 -4.75
C GLY A 47 -0.13 22.31 -3.55
N TYR A 48 -0.20 21.10 -2.98
CA TYR A 48 0.65 20.65 -1.86
C TYR A 48 0.73 19.13 -1.80
N ALA A 49 1.81 18.62 -1.18
CA ALA A 49 1.94 17.19 -0.87
C ALA A 49 1.26 16.85 0.45
N LEU A 50 0.79 15.61 0.57
CA LEU A 50 0.36 15.06 1.86
C LEU A 50 1.50 14.21 2.41
N VAL A 51 1.89 14.46 3.66
CA VAL A 51 2.91 13.67 4.35
C VAL A 51 2.37 13.13 5.66
N GLU A 52 2.80 11.92 6.01
CA GLU A 52 2.59 11.37 7.34
C GLU A 52 3.44 12.16 8.34
N LYS A 53 2.81 12.59 9.43
CA LYS A 53 3.48 13.18 10.57
C LYS A 53 2.98 12.53 11.84
N GLU A 54 3.91 12.10 12.67
CA GLU A 54 3.63 11.58 14.00
C GLU A 54 3.39 12.75 14.97
N TYR A 55 2.36 12.58 15.78
CA TYR A 55 2.03 13.43 16.91
C TYR A 55 2.09 12.55 18.15
N ILE A 56 2.90 12.98 19.12
CA ILE A 56 3.00 12.30 20.41
C ILE A 56 2.09 13.04 21.37
N ASP A 57 1.01 12.39 21.75
CA ASP A 57 0.21 12.77 22.90
C ASP A 57 0.52 11.84 24.08
N TYR A 58 -0.15 12.07 25.20
CA TYR A 58 0.01 11.27 26.38
C TYR A 58 -1.31 10.98 27.07
N ASP A 59 -1.63 9.70 27.16
CA ASP A 59 -2.78 9.22 27.88
C ASP A 59 -2.43 8.87 29.33
N ILE A 60 -3.45 8.95 30.17
CA ILE A 60 -3.39 8.47 31.55
C ILE A 60 -4.06 7.10 31.58
N GLU A 61 -3.23 6.06 31.64
CA GLU A 61 -3.69 4.68 31.69
C GLU A 61 -3.37 4.05 33.04
N ARG A 62 -4.21 3.10 33.47
CA ARG A 62 -3.92 2.31 34.67
C ARG A 62 -2.74 1.38 34.39
N CYS A 63 -1.64 1.57 35.09
CA CYS A 63 -0.41 0.79 34.90
C CYS A 63 -0.10 -0.14 36.07
N GLY A 64 -0.88 -0.10 37.15
CA GLY A 64 -0.61 -0.95 38.31
C GLY A 64 -1.60 -0.80 39.44
N THR A 65 -1.21 -1.37 40.56
CA THR A 65 -1.93 -1.30 41.84
C THR A 65 -0.89 -1.22 42.96
N ASP A 66 -1.12 -0.36 43.96
CA ASP A 66 -0.23 -0.24 45.11
C ASP A 66 -0.40 -1.40 46.11
N ASP A 67 0.46 -1.46 47.13
CA ASP A 67 0.44 -2.48 48.19
C ASP A 67 -0.87 -2.51 49.00
N LYS A 68 -1.71 -1.47 48.86
CA LYS A 68 -3.01 -1.32 49.51
C LYS A 68 -4.18 -1.62 48.57
N GLY A 69 -3.91 -2.11 47.36
CA GLY A 69 -4.94 -2.45 46.37
C GLY A 69 -5.51 -1.25 45.60
N LYS A 70 -4.92 -0.05 45.71
CA LYS A 70 -5.39 1.14 44.97
C LYS A 70 -4.78 1.21 43.58
N PRO A 71 -5.54 1.61 42.54
CA PRO A 71 -5.02 1.71 41.18
C PRO A 71 -3.94 2.79 41.07
N ILE A 72 -2.87 2.47 40.35
CA ILE A 72 -1.82 3.41 39.94
C ILE A 72 -2.03 3.76 38.47
N PHE A 73 -1.95 5.04 38.15
CA PHE A 73 -2.06 5.55 36.80
C PHE A 73 -0.71 6.09 36.33
N CYS A 74 -0.33 5.73 35.10
CA CYS A 74 0.89 6.17 34.46
C CYS A 74 0.56 6.99 33.23
N ARG A 75 1.46 7.92 32.93
CA ARG A 75 1.46 8.65 31.68
C ARG A 75 2.09 7.77 30.60
N VAL A 76 1.29 7.32 29.65
CA VAL A 76 1.73 6.48 28.52
C VAL A 76 1.82 7.38 27.28
N ARG A 77 2.77 7.12 26.38
CA ARG A 77 2.83 7.83 25.10
C ARG A 77 1.77 7.26 24.18
N ASP A 78 0.90 8.12 23.68
CA ASP A 78 0.02 7.82 22.55
C ASP A 78 0.64 8.43 21.29
N VAL A 79 0.83 7.62 20.25
CA VAL A 79 1.47 8.05 19.00
C VAL A 79 0.45 7.96 17.88
N GLU A 80 0.00 9.12 17.42
CA GLU A 80 -0.93 9.21 16.30
C GLU A 80 -0.22 9.65 15.02
N THR A 81 -0.44 8.92 13.94
CA THR A 81 0.00 9.33 12.61
C THR A 81 -1.14 10.06 11.90
N ARG A 82 -0.89 11.30 11.46
CA ARG A 82 -1.86 12.11 10.71
C ARG A 82 -1.28 12.57 9.38
N MET A 83 -2.09 12.55 8.32
CA MET A 83 -1.72 13.16 7.03
C MET A 83 -1.85 14.67 7.12
N VAL A 84 -0.79 15.40 6.81
CA VAL A 84 -0.77 16.87 6.87
C VAL A 84 -0.28 17.47 5.56
N PRO A 85 -0.78 18.67 5.17
CA PRO A 85 -0.30 19.36 4.00
C PRO A 85 1.15 19.82 4.19
N LYS A 86 1.97 19.61 3.17
CA LYS A 86 3.36 20.06 3.09
C LYS A 86 3.56 20.85 1.81
N ALA A 87 4.09 22.06 1.95
CA ALA A 87 4.47 22.89 0.80
C ALA A 87 5.52 22.18 -0.06
N ILE A 88 5.36 22.31 -1.38
CA ILE A 88 6.26 21.75 -2.39
C ILE A 88 6.52 22.79 -3.47
N ASP A 89 7.59 22.58 -4.24
CA ASP A 89 7.82 23.29 -5.49
C ASP A 89 6.95 22.66 -6.59
N LEU A 90 5.98 23.43 -7.10
CA LEU A 90 5.03 22.96 -8.11
C LEU A 90 5.67 22.78 -9.49
N ASP A 91 6.67 23.59 -9.82
CA ASP A 91 7.37 23.47 -11.10
C ASP A 91 8.26 22.22 -11.10
N ALA A 92 8.93 21.96 -9.97
CA ALA A 92 9.68 20.72 -9.79
C ALA A 92 8.76 19.48 -9.81
N GLU A 93 7.57 19.56 -9.21
CA GLU A 93 6.59 18.47 -9.23
C GLU A 93 6.03 18.22 -10.63
N ALA A 94 5.76 19.27 -11.41
CA ALA A 94 5.35 19.16 -12.81
C ALA A 94 6.45 18.54 -13.68
N ALA A 95 7.71 18.95 -13.48
CA ALA A 95 8.86 18.38 -14.15
C ALA A 95 9.05 16.89 -13.80
N LYS A 96 8.86 16.53 -12.52
CA LYS A 96 8.85 15.13 -12.06
C LYS A 96 7.76 14.33 -12.74
N LEU A 97 6.52 14.83 -12.79
CA LEU A 97 5.41 14.17 -13.48
C LEU A 97 5.72 13.91 -14.96
N ALA A 98 6.29 14.90 -15.66
CA ALA A 98 6.68 14.74 -17.05
C ALA A 98 7.76 13.66 -17.24
N ALA A 99 8.75 13.60 -16.35
CA ALA A 99 9.77 12.56 -16.35
C ALA A 99 9.17 11.16 -16.08
N LEU A 100 8.25 11.07 -15.12
CA LEU A 100 7.55 9.82 -14.79
C LEU A 100 6.71 9.31 -15.96
N LYS A 101 5.98 10.18 -16.67
CA LYS A 101 5.20 9.80 -17.86
C LYS A 101 6.07 9.27 -19.00
N LYS A 102 7.26 9.86 -19.20
CA LYS A 102 8.24 9.32 -20.15
C LYS A 102 8.73 7.93 -19.72
N LYS A 103 8.98 7.73 -18.42
CA LYS A 103 9.40 6.44 -17.89
C LYS A 103 8.29 5.38 -17.98
N GLU A 104 7.05 5.75 -17.73
CA GLU A 104 5.88 4.88 -17.89
C GLU A 104 5.79 4.37 -19.32
N ALA A 105 5.91 5.24 -20.33
CA ALA A 105 5.86 4.83 -21.74
C ALA A 105 6.94 3.79 -22.07
N GLN A 106 8.16 3.96 -21.55
CA GLN A 106 9.24 2.98 -21.72
C GLN A 106 8.94 1.65 -21.02
N LEU A 107 8.42 1.71 -19.79
CA LEU A 107 8.10 0.51 -19.00
C LEU A 107 6.87 -0.24 -19.54
N SER A 108 5.90 0.45 -20.16
CA SER A 108 4.73 -0.19 -20.77
C SER A 108 5.16 -1.18 -21.85
N VAL A 109 6.02 -0.73 -22.76
CA VAL A 109 6.55 -1.58 -23.85
C VAL A 109 7.29 -2.79 -23.30
N GLN A 110 8.11 -2.60 -22.25
CA GLN A 110 8.84 -3.71 -21.62
C GLN A 110 7.91 -4.68 -20.89
N ALA A 111 6.92 -4.15 -20.18
CA ALA A 111 5.94 -4.94 -19.45
C ALA A 111 5.07 -5.76 -20.39
N GLU A 112 4.60 -5.19 -21.50
CA GLU A 112 3.83 -5.88 -22.54
C GLU A 112 4.61 -7.09 -23.09
N ALA A 113 5.88 -6.88 -23.47
CA ALA A 113 6.74 -7.96 -23.95
C ALA A 113 6.96 -9.05 -22.89
N ALA A 114 7.19 -8.66 -21.63
CA ALA A 114 7.41 -9.60 -20.53
C ALA A 114 6.12 -10.38 -20.16
N VAL A 115 4.95 -9.76 -20.26
CA VAL A 115 3.65 -10.41 -20.05
C VAL A 115 3.41 -11.48 -21.11
N GLU A 116 3.66 -11.19 -22.39
CA GLU A 116 3.55 -12.20 -23.45
C GLU A 116 4.54 -13.36 -23.25
N ALA A 117 5.77 -13.06 -22.83
CA ALA A 117 6.74 -14.11 -22.47
C ALA A 117 6.25 -15.00 -21.31
N CYS A 118 5.66 -14.41 -20.25
CA CYS A 118 5.08 -15.17 -19.14
C CYS A 118 3.93 -16.09 -19.59
N LYS A 119 3.07 -15.62 -20.49
CA LYS A 119 1.94 -16.43 -21.02
C LYS A 119 2.42 -17.64 -21.81
N LEU A 120 3.50 -17.49 -22.59
CA LEU A 120 4.09 -18.58 -23.35
C LEU A 120 4.84 -19.58 -22.46
N GLN A 121 5.54 -19.09 -21.44
CA GLN A 121 6.32 -19.92 -20.53
C GLN A 121 5.45 -20.71 -19.54
N TYR A 122 4.34 -20.12 -19.11
CA TYR A 122 3.39 -20.70 -18.17
C TYR A 122 1.98 -20.67 -18.77
N PRO A 123 1.62 -21.60 -19.66
CA PRO A 123 0.25 -21.76 -20.13
C PRO A 123 -0.65 -22.22 -18.97
N GLU A 124 -1.84 -21.62 -18.84
CA GLU A 124 -2.86 -22.12 -17.90
C GLU A 124 -3.63 -23.33 -18.47
#